data_AF-A0AA39QIW4-F1
#
_entry.id   AF-A0AA39QIW4-F1
#
_cell.length_a   1.000
_cell.length_b   1.000
_cell.length_c   1.000
_cell.angle_alpha   90.00
_cell.angle_beta   90.00
_cell.angle_gamma   90.00
#
_symmetry.space_group_name_H-M   'P 1'
#
loop_
_entity.id
_entity.type
_entity.pdbx_description
1 polymer ?
#
loop_
_entity_poly.entity_id
_entity_poly.type
_entity_poly.pdbx_seq_one_letter_code
_entity_poly.pdbx_strand_id
1 'polypeptide(L)'
;MPSLELKTNAVISDLNAFALEFSKESARILGKPEAYITVSITHVPIITFAGTTDPAFTLLVISLDNLNPDNNEKYSKELAAFLSKSLSLSHDRGYITFLDPGRAYAGYQSTTFATIFGNVLRENKSAKRNSFEGLNPSGHLPYTIAKSADDYNAPLITGGTDEDILNISYTEGLHVDYSHFDANYIEPSFEFGFGLSYTNFSYTDLAISKISGQFASSADAQAWEEGNITATTVGSSTAAWLHKPAYNVTFYVENTSPVYGGDIPQLCLHHPRSTGEPPAILRGFTNVEIWPGETACGSLALSLYDVSIWDVEQQGWRKPHGSIGVTVGRSSRDGKLYGKIPS
;
A
#
# COMPACT_ATOMS: atom_id res chain seq x y z
N MET A 1 20.38 22.65 -10.29
CA MET A 1 19.69 23.95 -10.14
C MET A 1 18.81 23.88 -8.91
N PRO A 2 19.34 24.19 -7.71
CA PRO A 2 18.48 24.27 -6.54
C PRO A 2 17.70 25.59 -6.50
N SER A 3 16.39 25.51 -6.23
CA SER A 3 15.52 26.65 -5.96
C SER A 3 15.00 26.55 -4.54
N LEU A 4 15.14 27.63 -3.77
CA LEU A 4 14.62 27.72 -2.41
C LEU A 4 13.57 28.82 -2.35
N GLU A 5 12.34 28.44 -2.05
CA GLU A 5 11.21 29.36 -1.96
C GLU A 5 10.81 29.50 -0.50
N LEU A 6 11.18 30.63 0.10
CA LEU A 6 10.87 30.98 1.48
C LEU A 6 9.61 31.83 1.53
N LYS A 7 8.61 31.39 2.30
CA LYS A 7 7.46 32.20 2.69
C LYS A 7 7.50 32.43 4.19
N THR A 8 7.39 33.67 4.64
CA THR A 8 7.46 34.01 6.07
C THR A 8 6.64 35.25 6.40
N ASN A 9 6.06 35.30 7.60
CA ASN A 9 5.46 36.51 8.18
C ASN A 9 6.45 37.26 9.10
N ALA A 10 7.69 36.77 9.24
CA ALA A 10 8.74 37.47 9.97
C ALA A 10 9.18 38.76 9.24
N VAL A 11 9.57 39.76 10.01
CA VAL A 11 10.07 41.04 9.48
C VAL A 11 11.55 40.89 9.15
N ILE A 12 11.91 41.19 7.90
CA ILE A 12 13.29 41.18 7.42
C ILE A 12 13.66 42.62 7.07
N SER A 13 14.63 43.19 7.79
CA SER A 13 15.01 44.61 7.67
C SER A 13 15.74 44.94 6.37
N ASP A 14 16.67 44.08 5.94
CA ASP A 14 17.35 44.16 4.65
C ASP A 14 17.14 42.87 3.87
N LEU A 15 16.14 42.89 2.99
CA LEU A 15 15.74 41.72 2.22
C LEU A 15 16.83 41.29 1.21
N ASN A 16 17.61 42.23 0.69
CA ASN A 16 18.66 41.93 -0.29
C ASN A 16 19.87 41.30 0.39
N ALA A 17 20.32 41.85 1.52
CA ALA A 17 21.41 41.26 2.29
C ALA A 17 21.06 39.85 2.77
N PHE A 18 19.84 39.68 3.30
CA PHE A 18 19.35 38.36 3.72
C PHE A 18 19.24 37.38 2.54
N ALA A 19 18.75 37.81 1.36
CA ALA A 19 18.69 36.94 0.19
C ALA A 19 20.09 36.46 -0.26
N LEU A 20 21.08 37.36 -0.25
CA LEU A 20 22.46 37.02 -0.62
C LEU A 20 23.12 36.07 0.40
N GLU A 21 22.87 36.28 1.69
CA GLU A 21 23.35 35.36 2.73
C GLU A 21 22.66 34.00 2.62
N PHE A 22 21.35 33.99 2.40
CA PHE A 22 20.57 32.76 2.25
C PHE A 22 21.00 31.95 1.02
N SER A 23 21.32 32.61 -0.10
CA SER A 23 21.88 31.99 -1.29
C SER A 23 23.19 31.24 -0.98
N LYS A 24 24.14 31.92 -0.33
CA LYS A 24 25.44 31.35 0.05
C LYS A 24 25.30 30.17 0.99
N GLU A 25 24.46 30.32 2.01
CA GLU A 25 24.26 29.27 3.00
C GLU A 25 23.56 28.05 2.38
N SER A 26 22.59 28.28 1.50
CA SER A 26 21.93 27.20 0.74
C SER A 26 22.92 26.46 -0.17
N ALA A 27 23.83 27.17 -0.82
CA ALA A 27 24.89 26.58 -1.64
C ALA A 27 25.78 25.65 -0.80
N ARG A 28 26.19 26.12 0.39
CA ARG A 28 27.00 25.36 1.34
C ARG A 28 26.28 24.11 1.84
N ILE A 29 25.05 24.26 2.33
CA ILE A 29 24.25 23.16 2.90
C ILE A 29 23.97 22.09 1.84
N LEU A 30 23.55 22.51 0.64
CA LEU A 30 23.22 21.57 -0.43
C LEU A 30 24.47 21.01 -1.14
N GLY A 31 25.67 21.53 -0.87
CA GLY A 31 26.89 21.11 -1.55
C GLY A 31 26.83 21.38 -3.07
N LYS A 32 26.26 22.51 -3.47
CA LYS A 32 26.10 22.91 -4.88
C LYS A 32 26.76 24.28 -5.11
N PRO A 33 27.32 24.54 -6.31
CA PRO A 33 27.82 25.86 -6.65
C PRO A 33 26.73 26.94 -6.48
N GLU A 34 27.08 28.06 -5.84
CA GLU A 34 26.14 29.19 -5.63
C GLU A 34 25.56 29.70 -6.96
N ALA A 35 26.35 29.66 -8.04
CA ALA A 35 25.91 30.03 -9.38
C ALA A 35 24.68 29.24 -9.91
N TYR A 36 24.33 28.12 -9.28
CA TYR A 36 23.14 27.33 -9.62
C TYR A 36 22.01 27.46 -8.61
N ILE A 37 22.22 28.18 -7.51
CA ILE A 37 21.22 28.44 -6.48
C ILE A 37 20.34 29.60 -6.90
N THR A 38 19.04 29.43 -6.71
CA THR A 38 18.07 30.51 -6.77
C THR A 38 17.34 30.55 -5.43
N VAL A 39 17.14 31.75 -4.89
CA VAL A 39 16.34 31.97 -3.70
C VAL A 39 15.22 32.95 -4.04
N SER A 40 14.02 32.65 -3.60
CA SER A 40 12.89 33.56 -3.64
C SER A 40 12.31 33.71 -2.25
N ILE A 41 11.99 34.95 -1.87
CA ILE A 41 11.49 35.27 -0.53
C ILE A 41 10.17 36.02 -0.73
N THR A 42 9.11 35.47 -0.16
CA THR A 42 7.78 36.06 -0.18
C THR A 42 7.36 36.38 1.25
N HIS A 43 7.12 37.66 1.53
CA HIS A 43 6.47 38.03 2.79
C HIS A 43 4.98 37.70 2.72
N VAL A 44 4.51 36.91 3.68
CA VAL A 44 3.10 36.53 3.79
C VAL A 44 2.56 37.18 5.06
N PRO A 45 1.59 38.10 4.99
CA PRO A 45 1.13 38.86 6.17
C PRO A 45 0.58 37.98 7.29
N ILE A 46 0.02 36.82 6.95
CA ILE A 46 -0.60 35.90 7.90
C ILE A 46 -0.11 34.49 7.62
N ILE A 47 0.59 33.91 8.61
CA ILE A 47 0.88 32.48 8.70
C ILE A 47 0.38 32.04 10.07
N THR A 48 -0.36 30.93 10.12
CA THR A 48 -0.73 30.26 11.37
C THR A 48 0.14 29.04 11.57
N PHE A 49 0.76 28.90 12.74
CA PHE A 49 1.52 27.72 13.12
C PHE A 49 1.35 27.45 14.62
N ALA A 50 1.12 26.19 14.98
CA ALA A 50 0.82 25.78 16.36
C ALA A 50 -0.32 26.60 17.01
N GLY A 51 -1.33 26.98 16.23
CA GLY A 51 -2.49 27.74 16.72
C GLY A 51 -2.25 29.24 16.95
N THR A 52 -1.06 29.78 16.62
CA THR A 52 -0.74 31.21 16.76
C THR A 52 -0.34 31.85 15.44
N THR A 53 -0.39 33.18 15.37
CA THR A 53 0.09 33.98 14.23
C THR A 53 1.50 34.54 14.44
N ASP A 54 2.22 34.04 15.45
CA ASP A 54 3.60 34.48 15.71
C ASP A 54 4.49 34.14 14.50
N PRO A 55 5.63 34.85 14.33
CA PRO A 55 6.55 34.61 13.22
C PRO A 55 6.84 33.12 12.98
N ALA A 56 6.72 32.70 11.72
CA ALA A 56 6.93 31.33 11.26
C ALA A 56 7.35 31.34 9.78
N PHE A 57 7.72 30.18 9.24
CA PHE A 57 8.03 30.03 7.83
C PHE A 57 7.55 28.72 7.21
N THR A 58 7.40 28.73 5.89
CA THR A 58 7.41 27.52 5.06
C THR A 58 8.49 27.66 4.01
N LEU A 59 9.31 26.62 3.86
CA LEU A 59 10.38 26.58 2.87
C LEU A 59 10.15 25.42 1.91
N LEU A 60 10.14 25.70 0.61
CA LEU A 60 10.22 24.68 -0.43
C LEU A 60 11.63 24.63 -0.99
N VAL A 61 12.28 23.48 -0.90
CA VAL A 61 13.62 23.20 -1.44
C VAL A 61 13.48 22.30 -2.65
N ILE A 62 13.68 22.86 -3.83
CA ILE A 62 13.67 22.15 -5.10
C ILE A 62 15.12 21.88 -5.50
N SER A 63 15.53 20.62 -5.72
CA SER A 63 16.90 20.32 -6.14
C SER A 63 17.01 18.99 -6.87
N LEU A 64 17.81 18.96 -7.94
CA LEU A 64 18.04 17.77 -8.75
C LEU A 64 19.17 16.88 -8.18
N ASP A 65 18.89 15.58 -8.11
CA ASP A 65 19.84 14.49 -7.86
C ASP A 65 20.61 14.59 -6.54
N ASN A 66 20.04 15.26 -5.55
CA ASN A 66 20.71 15.51 -4.27
C ASN A 66 19.79 15.40 -3.05
N LEU A 67 18.51 15.08 -3.26
CA LEU A 67 17.51 14.95 -2.22
C LEU A 67 17.21 13.47 -1.99
N ASN A 68 17.31 13.03 -0.74
CA ASN A 68 16.98 11.67 -0.26
C ASN A 68 16.75 11.75 1.26
N PRO A 69 16.14 10.74 1.91
CA PRO A 69 15.81 10.80 3.33
C PRO A 69 16.99 11.22 4.23
N ASP A 70 18.16 10.60 4.07
CA ASP A 70 19.34 10.86 4.92
C ASP A 70 19.91 12.27 4.74
N ASN A 71 19.96 12.75 3.49
CA ASN A 71 20.42 14.11 3.19
C ASN A 71 19.39 15.16 3.62
N ASN A 72 18.10 14.88 3.41
CA ASN A 72 17.02 15.79 3.75
C ASN A 72 16.97 16.05 5.26
N GLU A 73 17.24 15.05 6.11
CA GLU A 73 17.34 15.24 7.56
C GLU A 73 18.47 16.21 7.93
N LYS A 74 19.66 16.05 7.32
CA LYS A 74 20.81 16.95 7.53
C LYS A 74 20.52 18.37 7.03
N TYR A 75 19.99 18.50 5.83
CA TYR A 75 19.64 19.79 5.24
C TYR A 75 18.56 20.49 6.05
N SER A 76 17.54 19.76 6.50
CA SER A 76 16.47 20.28 7.34
C SER A 76 17.03 20.88 8.64
N LYS A 77 17.95 20.17 9.29
CA LYS A 77 18.59 20.65 10.52
C LYS A 77 19.37 21.95 10.32
N GLU A 78 20.20 22.03 9.27
CA GLU A 78 21.03 23.22 9.01
C GLU A 78 20.19 24.41 8.51
N LEU A 79 19.24 24.18 7.60
CA LEU A 79 18.35 25.23 7.08
C LEU A 79 17.43 25.78 8.17
N ALA A 80 16.87 24.92 9.03
CA ALA A 80 16.05 25.36 10.15
C ALA A 80 16.87 26.20 11.13
N ALA A 81 18.11 25.77 11.46
CA ALA A 81 18.99 26.54 12.33
C ALA A 81 19.33 27.93 11.75
N PHE A 82 19.65 28.00 10.45
CA PHE A 82 19.88 29.28 9.78
C PHE A 82 18.65 30.18 9.82
N LEU A 83 17.48 29.67 9.41
CA LEU A 83 16.25 30.46 9.34
C LEU A 83 15.75 30.89 10.71
N SER A 84 15.78 30.02 11.72
CA SER A 84 15.40 30.40 13.08
C SER A 84 16.30 31.51 13.63
N LYS A 85 17.61 31.46 13.35
CA LYS A 85 18.53 32.53 13.75
C LYS A 85 18.27 33.83 12.98
N SER A 86 18.21 33.76 11.66
CA SER A 86 18.11 34.95 10.79
C SER A 86 16.75 35.64 10.86
N LEU A 87 15.68 34.88 11.12
CA LEU A 87 14.31 35.39 11.27
C LEU A 87 13.90 35.57 12.74
N SER A 88 14.79 35.30 13.70
CA SER A 88 14.52 35.39 15.15
C SER A 88 13.31 34.56 15.60
N LEU A 89 13.21 33.33 15.10
CA LEU A 89 12.13 32.39 15.41
C LEU A 89 12.54 31.41 16.51
N SER A 90 11.56 30.83 17.18
CA SER A 90 11.82 29.57 17.89
C SER A 90 12.18 28.46 16.88
N HIS A 91 13.01 27.52 17.32
CA HIS A 91 13.54 26.41 16.52
C HIS A 91 12.50 25.47 15.87
N ASP A 92 11.24 25.57 16.26
CA ASP A 92 10.13 24.68 15.90
C ASP A 92 9.06 25.34 15.03
N ARG A 93 9.24 26.60 14.63
CA ARG A 93 8.22 27.37 13.89
C ARG A 93 8.42 27.42 12.38
N GLY A 94 8.46 26.24 11.76
CA GLY A 94 8.37 26.15 10.31
C GLY A 94 8.46 24.74 9.77
N TYR A 95 8.03 24.59 8.52
CA TYR A 95 8.15 23.34 7.76
C TYR A 95 9.05 23.52 6.54
N ILE A 96 9.83 22.48 6.25
CA ILE A 96 10.67 22.39 5.06
C ILE A 96 10.17 21.23 4.21
N THR A 97 9.82 21.53 2.96
CA THR A 97 9.42 20.54 1.96
C THR A 97 10.54 20.37 0.95
N PHE A 98 10.91 19.12 0.65
CA PHE A 98 11.95 18.80 -0.33
C PHE A 98 11.28 18.21 -1.58
N LEU A 99 11.62 18.75 -2.76
CA LEU A 99 11.08 18.31 -4.04
C LEU A 99 12.21 18.12 -5.05
N ASP A 100 12.39 16.90 -5.53
CA ASP A 100 13.19 16.64 -6.72
C ASP A 100 12.22 16.53 -7.91
N PRO A 101 12.19 17.50 -8.84
CA PRO A 101 11.28 17.46 -9.98
C PRO A 101 11.66 16.37 -10.99
N GLY A 102 12.89 15.83 -10.93
CA GLY A 102 13.42 14.91 -11.93
C GLY A 102 13.98 15.64 -13.16
N ARG A 103 15.04 15.06 -13.76
CA ARG A 103 15.79 15.66 -14.87
C ARG A 103 14.96 15.95 -16.13
N ALA A 104 13.94 15.13 -16.40
CA ALA A 104 13.08 15.29 -17.57
C ALA A 104 12.11 16.48 -17.45
N TYR A 105 11.83 16.93 -16.23
CA TYR A 105 10.80 17.93 -15.93
C TYR A 105 11.38 19.29 -15.53
N ALA A 106 12.70 19.39 -15.49
CA ALA A 106 13.40 20.64 -15.25
C ALA A 106 14.05 21.14 -16.55
N GLY A 107 13.56 22.27 -17.05
CA GLY A 107 14.04 22.92 -18.27
C GLY A 107 15.19 23.90 -18.03
N TYR A 108 16.14 23.94 -18.94
CA TYR A 108 17.22 24.93 -18.96
C TYR A 108 17.73 25.12 -20.40
N GLN A 109 18.01 26.37 -20.80
CA GLN A 109 18.55 26.69 -22.13
C GLN A 109 17.80 26.02 -23.30
N SER A 110 16.46 26.14 -23.30
CA SER A 110 15.58 25.57 -24.35
C SER A 110 15.61 24.04 -24.47
N THR A 111 16.10 23.32 -23.45
CA THR A 111 16.05 21.85 -23.38
C THR A 111 15.79 21.41 -21.94
N THR A 112 15.84 20.10 -21.65
CA THR A 112 15.69 19.55 -20.30
C THR A 112 17.02 19.04 -19.75
N PHE A 113 17.13 18.96 -18.43
CA PHE A 113 18.31 18.39 -17.80
C PHE A 113 18.52 16.91 -18.13
N ALA A 114 17.47 16.20 -18.55
CA ALA A 114 17.58 14.84 -19.09
C ALA A 114 18.36 14.82 -20.42
N THR A 115 18.12 15.80 -21.29
CA THR A 115 18.88 15.96 -22.54
C THR A 115 20.32 16.41 -22.30
N ILE A 116 20.55 17.29 -21.32
CA ILE A 116 21.89 17.86 -21.02
C ILE A 116 22.81 16.83 -20.36
N PHE A 117 22.31 16.10 -19.36
CA PHE A 117 23.14 15.23 -18.50
C PHE A 117 22.83 13.74 -18.66
N GLY A 118 21.96 13.39 -19.59
CA GLY A 118 21.42 12.04 -19.75
C GLY A 118 20.43 11.66 -18.65
N ASN A 119 19.61 10.65 -18.94
CA ASN A 119 18.85 9.95 -17.91
C ASN A 119 19.82 9.05 -17.14
N VAL A 120 20.35 9.54 -16.03
CA VAL A 120 20.85 8.63 -15.00
C VAL A 120 19.60 8.18 -14.26
N LEU A 121 19.17 6.95 -14.48
CA LEU A 121 18.20 6.24 -13.65
C LEU A 121 18.85 6.00 -12.27
N ARG A 122 19.12 7.07 -11.52
CA ARG A 122 19.41 6.97 -10.10
C ARG A 122 18.07 6.81 -9.42
N GLU A 123 17.83 5.59 -8.93
CA GLU A 123 16.64 5.13 -8.26
C GLU A 123 16.24 6.04 -7.09
N ASN A 124 15.52 7.12 -7.38
CA ASN A 124 14.78 7.86 -6.37
C ASN A 124 13.31 7.46 -6.50
N LYS A 125 12.95 6.31 -5.90
CA LYS A 125 11.58 5.77 -5.88
C LYS A 125 10.55 6.74 -5.29
N SER A 126 10.97 7.80 -4.60
CA SER A 126 10.11 8.87 -4.09
C SER A 126 9.76 9.94 -5.13
N ALA A 127 10.72 10.36 -5.98
CA ALA A 127 10.52 11.47 -6.92
C ALA A 127 9.54 11.12 -8.05
N LYS A 128 9.51 9.85 -8.47
CA LYS A 128 8.59 9.34 -9.49
C LYS A 128 7.13 9.20 -9.03
N ARG A 129 6.87 9.26 -7.71
CA ARG A 129 5.50 9.21 -7.15
C ARG A 129 4.75 10.55 -7.28
N ASN A 130 5.47 11.66 -7.47
CA ASN A 130 4.91 13.02 -7.42
C ASN A 130 4.63 13.65 -8.80
N SER A 131 4.93 12.97 -9.91
CA SER A 131 4.52 13.40 -11.25
C SER A 131 3.12 12.86 -11.57
N PHE A 132 2.20 13.70 -12.04
CA PHE A 132 0.85 13.29 -12.47
C PHE A 132 0.83 12.18 -13.54
N GLU A 133 1.94 11.98 -14.26
CA GLU A 133 2.15 10.86 -15.19
C GLU A 133 2.40 9.49 -14.49
N GLY A 134 2.44 9.46 -13.15
CA GLY A 134 2.67 8.26 -12.32
C GLY A 134 1.41 7.62 -11.72
N LEU A 135 0.21 8.14 -11.98
CA LEU A 135 -1.05 7.60 -11.46
C LEU A 135 -1.64 6.54 -12.42
N ASN A 136 -1.04 5.36 -12.41
CA ASN A 136 -1.64 4.17 -13.02
C ASN A 136 -2.67 3.57 -12.04
N PRO A 137 -3.95 3.35 -12.44
CA PRO A 137 -4.92 2.73 -11.57
C PRO A 137 -4.48 1.32 -11.16
N SER A 138 -4.60 1.04 -9.87
CA SER A 138 -4.39 -0.28 -9.26
C SER A 138 -5.54 -0.66 -8.32
N GLY A 139 -6.64 0.10 -8.34
CA GLY A 139 -7.83 -0.20 -7.54
C GLY A 139 -8.52 -1.46 -8.06
N HIS A 140 -8.96 -2.31 -7.14
CA HIS A 140 -9.75 -3.51 -7.44
C HIS A 140 -11.10 -3.41 -6.73
N LEU A 141 -12.13 -3.98 -7.34
CA LEU A 141 -13.50 -3.93 -6.84
C LEU A 141 -13.62 -4.70 -5.53
N PRO A 142 -14.14 -4.09 -4.44
CA PRO A 142 -14.33 -4.78 -3.16
C PRO A 142 -15.64 -5.60 -3.11
N TYR A 143 -16.37 -5.69 -4.21
CA TYR A 143 -17.61 -6.46 -4.38
C TYR A 143 -17.75 -6.90 -5.83
N THR A 144 -18.54 -7.94 -6.07
CA THR A 144 -18.89 -8.38 -7.43
C THR A 144 -19.88 -7.41 -8.05
N ILE A 145 -19.75 -7.05 -9.33
CA ILE A 145 -20.79 -6.31 -10.08
C ILE A 145 -21.58 -7.32 -10.91
N ALA A 146 -22.81 -7.57 -10.49
CA ALA A 146 -23.73 -8.49 -11.16
C ALA A 146 -24.21 -7.99 -12.54
N LYS A 147 -24.83 -8.88 -13.33
CA LYS A 147 -25.57 -8.50 -14.55
C LYS A 147 -27.02 -8.13 -14.22
N SER A 148 -27.59 -8.79 -13.22
CA SER A 148 -28.91 -8.52 -12.67
C SER A 148 -28.85 -8.44 -11.15
N ALA A 149 -29.77 -7.67 -10.55
CA ALA A 149 -29.91 -7.66 -9.08
C ALA A 149 -30.32 -9.04 -8.54
N ASP A 150 -31.05 -9.83 -9.33
CA ASP A 150 -31.51 -11.18 -8.96
C ASP A 150 -30.39 -12.23 -8.96
N ASP A 151 -29.20 -11.88 -9.48
CA ASP A 151 -28.02 -12.74 -9.41
C ASP A 151 -27.45 -12.81 -7.97
N TYR A 152 -27.82 -11.87 -7.10
CA TYR A 152 -27.51 -11.96 -5.67
C TYR A 152 -28.56 -12.80 -4.95
N ASN A 153 -28.11 -13.60 -3.99
CA ASN A 153 -28.95 -14.51 -3.20
C ASN A 153 -29.40 -13.95 -1.85
N ALA A 154 -29.10 -12.70 -1.54
CA ALA A 154 -29.48 -12.03 -0.31
C ALA A 154 -30.40 -10.82 -0.61
N PRO A 155 -31.68 -11.05 -0.98
CA PRO A 155 -32.62 -9.97 -1.25
C PRO A 155 -32.97 -9.20 0.04
N LEU A 156 -33.26 -7.91 -0.12
CA LEU A 156 -33.74 -7.08 0.98
C LEU A 156 -35.13 -7.54 1.41
N ILE A 157 -35.30 -7.85 2.70
CA ILE A 157 -36.61 -8.07 3.29
C ILE A 157 -37.22 -6.69 3.57
N THR A 158 -38.09 -6.24 2.68
CA THR A 158 -38.82 -4.97 2.82
C THR A 158 -40.24 -5.24 3.31
N GLY A 159 -40.65 -4.59 4.40
CA GLY A 159 -41.99 -4.74 4.98
C GLY A 159 -41.98 -4.52 6.50
N GLY A 160 -43.09 -4.85 7.15
CA GLY A 160 -43.29 -4.65 8.58
C GLY A 160 -43.80 -3.24 8.93
N THR A 161 -44.38 -3.13 10.11
CA THR A 161 -44.76 -1.89 10.79
C THR A 161 -43.77 -1.59 11.92
N ASP A 162 -43.86 -0.42 12.54
CA ASP A 162 -43.02 -0.05 13.71
C ASP A 162 -43.18 -1.03 14.89
N GLU A 163 -44.21 -1.88 14.87
CA GLU A 163 -44.52 -2.89 15.88
C GLU A 163 -43.95 -4.29 15.53
N ASP A 164 -43.44 -4.50 14.31
CA ASP A 164 -42.98 -5.80 13.83
C ASP A 164 -41.48 -6.04 14.09
N ILE A 165 -41.15 -7.21 14.64
CA ILE A 165 -39.78 -7.73 14.64
C ILE A 165 -39.59 -8.57 13.38
N LEU A 166 -38.90 -8.01 12.38
CA LEU A 166 -38.57 -8.74 11.16
C LEU A 166 -37.57 -9.86 11.45
N ASN A 167 -37.94 -11.08 11.09
CA ASN A 167 -37.03 -12.23 11.15
C ASN A 167 -36.22 -12.32 9.85
N ILE A 168 -34.90 -12.18 9.95
CA ILE A 168 -33.96 -12.23 8.81
C ILE A 168 -33.18 -13.54 8.92
N SER A 169 -33.53 -14.51 8.06
CA SER A 169 -32.86 -15.81 8.02
C SER A 169 -31.73 -15.80 7.00
N TYR A 170 -30.50 -16.04 7.45
CA TYR A 170 -29.28 -16.05 6.64
C TYR A 170 -29.09 -17.43 5.97
N THR A 171 -30.05 -17.79 5.12
CA THR A 171 -30.09 -19.13 4.47
C THR A 171 -28.97 -19.32 3.44
N GLU A 172 -28.37 -18.24 2.97
CA GLU A 172 -27.22 -18.21 2.07
C GLU A 172 -25.92 -18.72 2.73
N GLY A 173 -25.84 -18.68 4.06
CA GLY A 173 -24.67 -19.12 4.82
C GLY A 173 -23.40 -18.40 4.37
N LEU A 174 -22.35 -19.16 4.05
CA LEU A 174 -21.06 -18.62 3.61
C LEU A 174 -21.05 -18.12 2.15
N HIS A 175 -22.12 -18.38 1.40
CA HIS A 175 -22.19 -18.07 -0.03
C HIS A 175 -22.79 -16.68 -0.24
N VAL A 176 -21.99 -15.65 0.04
CA VAL A 176 -22.36 -14.23 -0.18
C VAL A 176 -21.42 -13.61 -1.21
N ASP A 177 -21.93 -12.67 -2.01
CA ASP A 177 -21.18 -11.98 -3.08
C ASP A 177 -20.45 -12.99 -3.99
N TYR A 178 -19.17 -12.82 -4.29
CA TYR A 178 -18.43 -13.67 -5.23
C TYR A 178 -18.48 -15.16 -4.88
N SER A 179 -18.57 -15.51 -3.59
CA SER A 179 -18.72 -16.90 -3.13
C SER A 179 -20.02 -17.51 -3.65
N HIS A 180 -21.12 -16.74 -3.70
CA HIS A 180 -22.38 -17.17 -4.30
C HIS A 180 -22.24 -17.39 -5.81
N PHE A 181 -21.64 -16.41 -6.50
CA PHE A 181 -21.46 -16.43 -7.95
C PHE A 181 -20.62 -17.63 -8.39
N ASP A 182 -19.54 -17.92 -7.66
CA ASP A 182 -18.66 -19.03 -7.95
C ASP A 182 -19.30 -20.38 -7.64
N ALA A 183 -20.05 -20.50 -6.53
CA ALA A 183 -20.73 -21.74 -6.17
C ALA A 183 -21.85 -22.13 -7.13
N ASN A 184 -22.51 -21.14 -7.75
CA ASN A 184 -23.64 -21.34 -8.65
C ASN A 184 -23.29 -21.14 -10.12
N TYR A 185 -22.00 -20.97 -10.44
CA TYR A 185 -21.51 -20.74 -11.81
C TYR A 185 -22.19 -19.55 -12.51
N ILE A 186 -22.52 -18.50 -11.75
CA ILE A 186 -23.12 -17.27 -12.26
C ILE A 186 -22.00 -16.39 -12.81
N GLU A 187 -22.17 -15.86 -14.03
CA GLU A 187 -21.17 -15.02 -14.68
C GLU A 187 -21.43 -13.53 -14.41
N PRO A 188 -20.60 -12.84 -13.60
CA PRO A 188 -20.79 -11.43 -13.29
C PRO A 188 -20.48 -10.53 -14.49
N SER A 189 -20.76 -9.23 -14.36
CA SER A 189 -20.25 -8.21 -15.28
C SER A 189 -18.78 -7.91 -14.98
N PHE A 190 -18.46 -7.78 -13.69
CA PHE A 190 -17.09 -7.69 -13.17
C PHE A 190 -17.03 -8.47 -11.85
N GLU A 191 -16.08 -9.37 -11.72
CA GLU A 191 -15.90 -10.18 -10.53
C GLU A 191 -15.33 -9.39 -9.34
N PHE A 192 -15.49 -9.93 -8.14
CA PHE A 192 -14.79 -9.42 -6.96
C PHE A 192 -13.28 -9.40 -7.19
N GLY A 193 -12.67 -8.31 -6.74
CA GLY A 193 -11.25 -8.10 -6.91
C GLY A 193 -10.87 -7.86 -8.37
N PHE A 194 -11.79 -7.55 -9.29
CA PHE A 194 -11.42 -7.12 -10.65
C PHE A 194 -10.87 -5.68 -10.65
N GLY A 195 -9.80 -5.44 -11.41
CA GLY A 195 -9.18 -4.13 -11.55
C GLY A 195 -8.37 -4.04 -12.84
N LEU A 196 -8.46 -2.90 -13.52
CA LEU A 196 -7.65 -2.62 -14.71
C LEU A 196 -6.42 -1.79 -14.35
N SER A 197 -5.39 -1.94 -15.17
CA SER A 197 -4.18 -1.13 -15.14
C SER A 197 -3.85 -0.67 -16.55
N TYR A 198 -3.12 0.44 -16.68
CA TYR A 198 -2.54 0.84 -17.97
C TYR A 198 -1.33 0.01 -18.38
N THR A 199 -0.94 -0.97 -17.54
CA THR A 199 0.13 -1.92 -17.83
C THR A 199 -0.34 -3.37 -17.69
N ASN A 200 0.47 -4.29 -18.18
CA ASN A 200 0.26 -5.73 -18.08
C ASN A 200 1.30 -6.37 -17.17
N PHE A 201 0.86 -7.35 -16.39
CA PHE A 201 1.69 -8.06 -15.43
C PHE A 201 1.69 -9.57 -15.72
N SER A 202 2.87 -10.19 -15.66
CA SER A 202 3.05 -11.64 -15.64
C SER A 202 3.42 -12.11 -14.24
N TYR A 203 3.01 -13.33 -13.92
CA TYR A 203 3.21 -13.94 -12.60
C TYR A 203 4.00 -15.22 -12.75
N THR A 204 5.02 -15.43 -11.92
CA THR A 204 5.88 -16.62 -11.96
C THR A 204 6.26 -17.13 -10.57
N ASP A 205 6.81 -18.34 -10.54
CA ASP A 205 7.56 -18.92 -9.42
C ASP A 205 6.81 -18.90 -8.07
N LEU A 206 5.58 -19.38 -8.06
CA LEU A 206 4.84 -19.62 -6.81
C LEU A 206 5.58 -20.64 -5.94
N ALA A 207 5.95 -20.22 -4.74
CA ALA A 207 6.49 -21.08 -3.70
C ALA A 207 5.67 -20.95 -2.41
N ILE A 208 5.33 -22.09 -1.82
CA ILE A 208 4.58 -22.18 -0.57
C ILE A 208 5.40 -23.02 0.39
N SER A 209 5.72 -22.46 1.55
CA SER A 209 6.55 -23.11 2.56
C SER A 209 5.92 -23.01 3.94
N LYS A 210 6.10 -24.05 4.75
CA LYS A 210 5.67 -24.07 6.15
C LYS A 210 6.72 -23.39 7.02
N ILE A 211 6.29 -22.48 7.89
CA ILE A 211 7.17 -21.77 8.82
C ILE A 211 7.43 -22.69 10.01
N SER A 212 8.65 -23.21 10.10
CA SER A 212 9.04 -24.18 11.13
C SER A 212 9.25 -23.51 12.49
N GLY A 213 8.94 -24.23 13.57
CA GLY A 213 9.30 -23.85 14.94
C GLY A 213 8.38 -22.84 15.64
N GLN A 214 7.37 -22.28 14.98
CA GLN A 214 6.46 -21.31 15.62
C GLN A 214 5.36 -21.95 16.49
N PHE A 215 4.99 -23.21 16.24
CA PHE A 215 3.78 -23.85 16.83
C PHE A 215 4.07 -25.16 17.58
N ALA A 216 5.33 -25.59 17.64
CA ALA A 216 5.71 -26.96 18.04
C ALA A 216 5.49 -27.29 19.54
N SER A 217 5.04 -26.36 20.36
CA SER A 217 4.97 -26.53 21.83
C SER A 217 3.58 -26.44 22.46
N SER A 218 2.51 -26.14 21.70
CA SER A 218 1.15 -26.10 22.25
C SER A 218 0.36 -27.36 21.88
N ALA A 219 -0.31 -27.97 22.86
CA ALA A 219 -1.22 -29.11 22.66
C ALA A 219 -2.29 -28.82 21.60
N ASP A 220 -2.80 -27.59 21.54
CA ASP A 220 -3.78 -27.18 20.52
C ASP A 220 -3.23 -27.22 19.10
N ALA A 221 -1.97 -26.82 18.88
CA ALA A 221 -1.36 -26.89 17.55
C ALA A 221 -1.09 -28.33 17.11
N GLN A 222 -0.75 -29.23 18.05
CA GLN A 222 -0.64 -30.66 17.76
C GLN A 222 -2.00 -31.27 17.42
N ALA A 223 -3.02 -30.98 18.22
CA ALA A 223 -4.40 -31.40 17.95
C ALA A 223 -4.84 -30.91 16.56
N TRP A 224 -4.57 -29.65 16.23
CA TRP A 224 -4.89 -29.08 14.92
C TRP A 224 -4.18 -29.83 13.78
N GLU A 225 -2.89 -30.14 13.90
CA GLU A 225 -2.14 -30.87 12.86
C GLU A 225 -2.66 -32.28 12.63
N GLU A 226 -3.16 -32.92 13.69
CA GLU A 226 -3.81 -34.23 13.64
C GLU A 226 -5.25 -34.16 13.07
N GLY A 227 -5.78 -32.96 12.82
CA GLY A 227 -7.17 -32.74 12.39
C GLY A 227 -8.18 -32.83 13.53
N ASN A 228 -7.72 -32.86 14.78
CA ASN A 228 -8.53 -32.84 15.97
C ASN A 228 -8.99 -31.41 16.30
N ILE A 229 -10.03 -31.34 17.13
CA ILE A 229 -10.60 -30.08 17.58
C ILE A 229 -9.69 -29.43 18.62
N THR A 230 -9.44 -28.15 18.45
CA THR A 230 -8.67 -27.35 19.42
C THR A 230 -9.51 -26.94 20.61
N ALA A 231 -8.89 -26.65 21.76
CA ALA A 231 -9.61 -26.37 23.00
C ALA A 231 -10.73 -25.33 22.85
N THR A 232 -11.88 -25.57 23.48
CA THR A 232 -13.07 -24.71 23.44
C THR A 232 -13.19 -23.90 24.74
N THR A 233 -12.22 -23.03 25.00
CA THR A 233 -12.20 -22.15 26.17
C THR A 233 -12.40 -20.69 25.75
N VAL A 234 -12.66 -19.81 26.72
CA VAL A 234 -12.79 -18.37 26.45
C VAL A 234 -11.50 -17.87 25.81
N GLY A 235 -11.60 -17.29 24.62
CA GLY A 235 -10.46 -16.75 23.87
C GLY A 235 -9.84 -17.71 22.86
N SER A 236 -10.34 -18.95 22.71
CA SER A 236 -9.78 -19.93 21.76
C SER A 236 -9.77 -19.46 20.31
N SER A 237 -10.84 -18.83 19.82
CA SER A 237 -10.89 -18.29 18.45
C SER A 237 -9.95 -17.10 18.24
N THR A 238 -9.44 -16.50 19.30
CA THR A 238 -8.47 -15.38 19.27
C THR A 238 -7.08 -15.80 19.75
N ALA A 239 -6.85 -17.10 19.93
CA ALA A 239 -5.61 -17.60 20.49
C ALA A 239 -4.43 -17.29 19.57
N ALA A 240 -3.34 -16.75 20.13
CA ALA A 240 -2.20 -16.29 19.33
C ALA A 240 -1.56 -17.39 18.49
N TRP A 241 -1.63 -18.66 18.92
CA TRP A 241 -1.11 -19.79 18.16
C TRP A 241 -1.90 -20.04 16.86
N LEU A 242 -3.19 -19.69 16.82
CA LEU A 242 -4.05 -19.89 15.65
C LEU A 242 -3.81 -18.81 14.58
N HIS A 243 -3.49 -17.59 15.01
CA HIS A 243 -3.37 -16.40 14.14
C HIS A 243 -1.93 -16.02 13.74
N LYS A 244 -0.93 -16.69 14.29
CA LYS A 244 0.47 -16.47 13.90
C LYS A 244 0.77 -17.01 12.49
N PRO A 245 1.68 -16.39 11.73
CA PRO A 245 2.11 -16.89 10.42
C PRO A 245 2.58 -18.34 10.42
N ALA A 246 1.84 -19.22 9.75
CA ALA A 246 2.12 -20.66 9.63
C ALA A 246 2.71 -21.06 8.29
N TYR A 247 2.33 -20.35 7.22
CA TYR A 247 2.84 -20.57 5.88
C TYR A 247 3.29 -19.24 5.28
N ASN A 248 4.37 -19.30 4.49
CA ASN A 248 4.80 -18.20 3.65
C ASN A 248 4.54 -18.56 2.19
N VAL A 249 3.84 -17.66 1.49
CA VAL A 249 3.52 -17.76 0.07
C VAL A 249 4.25 -16.64 -0.65
N THR A 250 5.17 -17.00 -1.53
CA THR A 250 5.96 -16.06 -2.32
C THR A 250 5.77 -16.32 -3.81
N PHE A 251 5.84 -15.26 -4.60
CA PHE A 251 5.72 -15.31 -6.06
C PHE A 251 6.36 -14.06 -6.65
N TYR A 252 6.59 -14.07 -7.96
CA TYR A 252 7.15 -12.92 -8.66
C TYR A 252 6.11 -12.33 -9.62
N VAL A 253 6.11 -11.00 -9.71
CA VAL A 253 5.27 -10.23 -10.62
C VAL A 253 6.18 -9.37 -11.46
N GLU A 254 6.09 -9.49 -12.78
CA GLU A 254 6.88 -8.70 -13.73
C GLU A 254 5.96 -7.74 -14.49
N ASN A 255 6.40 -6.50 -14.67
CA ASN A 255 5.73 -5.54 -15.53
C ASN A 255 6.25 -5.70 -16.96
N THR A 256 5.39 -6.23 -17.82
CA THR A 256 5.72 -6.59 -19.20
C THR A 256 5.49 -5.47 -20.21
N SER A 257 5.00 -4.30 -19.77
CA SER A 257 4.72 -3.17 -20.67
C SER A 257 5.59 -1.94 -20.38
N PRO A 258 5.69 -0.97 -21.32
CA PRO A 258 6.50 0.24 -21.17
C PRO A 258 5.99 1.27 -20.13
N VAL A 259 4.89 0.97 -19.43
CA VAL A 259 4.20 1.90 -18.54
C VAL A 259 4.37 1.43 -17.09
N TYR A 260 4.77 2.33 -16.18
CA TYR A 260 4.81 2.05 -14.74
C TYR A 260 3.42 1.67 -14.22
N GLY A 261 3.33 0.72 -13.29
CA GLY A 261 2.05 0.38 -12.67
C GLY A 261 2.17 -0.32 -11.33
N GLY A 262 1.11 -0.20 -10.53
CA GLY A 262 0.89 -1.04 -9.37
C GLY A 262 -0.03 -2.20 -9.71
N ASP A 263 0.26 -3.39 -9.21
CA ASP A 263 -0.65 -4.54 -9.25
C ASP A 263 -1.04 -4.94 -7.84
N ILE A 264 -2.24 -5.52 -7.68
CA ILE A 264 -2.71 -6.06 -6.39
C ILE A 264 -2.88 -7.57 -6.50
N PRO A 265 -1.80 -8.36 -6.37
CA PRO A 265 -1.88 -9.80 -6.25
C PRO A 265 -2.82 -10.22 -5.11
N GLN A 266 -3.76 -11.11 -5.43
CA GLN A 266 -4.75 -11.66 -4.51
C GLN A 266 -4.51 -13.15 -4.33
N LEU A 267 -4.58 -13.61 -3.08
CA LEU A 267 -4.42 -15.01 -2.71
C LEU A 267 -5.75 -15.58 -2.20
N CYS A 268 -6.22 -16.60 -2.90
CA CYS A 268 -7.41 -17.36 -2.54
C CYS A 268 -7.05 -18.78 -2.11
N LEU A 269 -7.79 -19.30 -1.12
CA LEU A 269 -7.75 -20.71 -0.72
C LEU A 269 -8.94 -21.48 -1.28
N HIS A 270 -8.71 -22.75 -1.58
CA HIS A 270 -9.70 -23.68 -2.09
C HIS A 270 -9.75 -24.90 -1.16
N HIS A 271 -10.69 -24.88 -0.22
CA HIS A 271 -10.89 -26.00 0.70
C HIS A 271 -11.50 -27.22 -0.02
N PRO A 272 -11.30 -28.44 0.52
CA PRO A 272 -11.96 -29.62 -0.01
C PRO A 272 -13.49 -29.46 -0.04
N ARG A 273 -14.16 -29.82 -1.15
CA ARG A 273 -15.62 -29.67 -1.28
C ARG A 273 -16.43 -30.30 -0.14
N SER A 274 -15.88 -31.33 0.51
CA SER A 274 -16.49 -31.99 1.66
C SER A 274 -16.64 -31.09 2.91
N THR A 275 -15.96 -29.95 2.97
CA THR A 275 -16.06 -29.03 4.11
C THR A 275 -17.26 -28.09 4.02
N GLY A 276 -17.91 -27.97 2.85
CA GLY A 276 -18.99 -27.00 2.63
C GLY A 276 -18.54 -25.54 2.57
N GLU A 277 -17.23 -25.30 2.56
CA GLU A 277 -16.64 -23.97 2.36
C GLU A 277 -16.86 -23.45 0.93
N PRO A 278 -16.90 -22.12 0.72
CA PRO A 278 -16.98 -21.56 -0.62
C PRO A 278 -15.88 -22.06 -1.57
N PRO A 279 -16.13 -22.11 -2.89
CA PRO A 279 -15.16 -22.63 -3.87
C PRO A 279 -13.80 -21.92 -3.85
N ALA A 280 -13.78 -20.63 -3.52
CA ALA A 280 -12.59 -19.81 -3.36
C ALA A 280 -12.83 -18.84 -2.20
N ILE A 281 -11.82 -18.63 -1.35
CA ILE A 281 -11.90 -17.67 -0.25
C ILE A 281 -10.65 -16.80 -0.23
N LEU A 282 -10.82 -15.47 -0.35
CA LEU A 282 -9.71 -14.54 -0.24
C LEU A 282 -9.10 -14.63 1.17
N ARG A 283 -7.78 -14.74 1.25
CA ARG A 283 -7.03 -14.72 2.52
C ARG A 283 -5.99 -13.62 2.61
N GLY A 284 -5.52 -13.10 1.49
CA GLY A 284 -4.57 -12.01 1.51
C GLY A 284 -4.44 -11.36 0.16
N PHE A 285 -3.95 -10.12 0.19
CA PHE A 285 -3.53 -9.40 -0.99
C PHE A 285 -2.36 -8.49 -0.62
N THR A 286 -1.55 -8.13 -1.59
CA THR A 286 -0.43 -7.20 -1.41
C THR A 286 -0.40 -6.20 -2.55
N ASN A 287 0.32 -5.10 -2.39
CA ASN A 287 0.55 -4.13 -3.44
C ASN A 287 2.01 -4.23 -3.92
N VAL A 288 2.19 -4.35 -5.23
CA VAL A 288 3.51 -4.32 -5.86
C VAL A 288 3.56 -3.19 -6.88
N GLU A 289 4.46 -2.24 -6.67
CA GLU A 289 4.74 -1.14 -7.60
C GLU A 289 5.95 -1.52 -8.48
N ILE A 290 5.75 -1.54 -9.80
CA ILE A 290 6.72 -2.18 -10.71
C ILE A 290 6.98 -1.30 -11.92
N TRP A 291 8.26 -0.97 -12.15
CA TRP A 291 8.69 -0.25 -13.35
C TRP A 291 8.68 -1.16 -14.59
N PRO A 292 8.61 -0.58 -15.79
CA PRO A 292 8.70 -1.34 -17.03
C PRO A 292 9.90 -2.29 -17.08
N GLY A 293 9.65 -3.58 -17.33
CA GLY A 293 10.67 -4.62 -17.40
C GLY A 293 11.26 -5.05 -16.05
N GLU A 294 10.79 -4.49 -14.94
CA GLU A 294 11.20 -4.93 -13.60
C GLU A 294 10.30 -6.05 -13.08
N THR A 295 10.84 -6.79 -12.11
CA THR A 295 10.14 -7.83 -11.38
C THR A 295 10.15 -7.50 -9.89
N ALA A 296 8.98 -7.59 -9.26
CA ALA A 296 8.81 -7.49 -7.82
C ALA A 296 8.49 -8.86 -7.21
N CYS A 297 8.94 -9.09 -5.97
CA CYS A 297 8.55 -10.26 -5.20
C CYS A 297 7.33 -9.92 -4.34
N GLY A 298 6.24 -10.68 -4.52
CA GLY A 298 5.09 -10.68 -3.63
C GLY A 298 5.26 -11.71 -2.52
N SER A 299 4.90 -11.35 -1.30
CA SER A 299 4.95 -12.24 -0.13
C SER A 299 3.68 -12.07 0.70
N LEU A 300 3.02 -13.18 1.02
CA LEU A 300 1.84 -13.25 1.87
C LEU A 300 2.02 -14.34 2.91
N ALA A 301 1.62 -14.06 4.15
CA ALA A 301 1.60 -15.03 5.22
C ALA A 301 0.19 -15.56 5.43
N LEU A 302 0.07 -16.86 5.64
CA LEU A 302 -1.17 -17.52 6.08
C LEU A 302 -0.98 -18.08 7.47
N SER A 303 -1.94 -17.84 8.35
CA SER A 303 -2.03 -18.41 9.68
C SER A 303 -2.70 -19.78 9.67
N LEU A 304 -2.72 -20.48 10.82
CA LEU A 304 -3.50 -21.71 10.96
C LEU A 304 -5.01 -21.42 10.86
N TYR A 305 -5.46 -20.26 11.34
CA TYR A 305 -6.84 -19.80 11.19
C TYR A 305 -7.28 -19.80 9.71
N ASP A 306 -6.43 -19.25 8.84
CA ASP A 306 -6.76 -19.06 7.42
C ASP A 306 -7.05 -20.40 6.71
N VAL A 307 -6.35 -21.46 7.12
CA VAL A 307 -6.47 -22.82 6.57
C VAL A 307 -7.32 -23.76 7.44
N SER A 308 -8.05 -23.22 8.42
CA SER A 308 -8.96 -23.97 9.29
C SER A 308 -10.41 -23.90 8.84
N ILE A 309 -11.21 -24.86 9.30
CA ILE A 309 -12.67 -24.83 9.25
C ILE A 309 -13.24 -24.87 10.67
N TRP A 310 -14.45 -24.33 10.85
CA TRP A 310 -15.18 -24.42 12.11
C TRP A 310 -16.03 -25.69 12.14
N ASP A 311 -15.87 -26.51 13.19
CA ASP A 311 -16.72 -27.67 13.43
C ASP A 311 -17.89 -27.29 14.34
N VAL A 312 -19.11 -27.31 13.80
CA VAL A 312 -20.31 -26.91 14.53
C VAL A 312 -20.73 -27.93 15.59
N GLU A 313 -20.40 -29.21 15.44
CA GLU A 313 -20.78 -30.23 16.41
C GLU A 313 -19.83 -30.21 17.60
N GLN A 314 -18.54 -30.11 17.33
CA GLN A 314 -17.50 -30.14 18.34
C GLN A 314 -17.07 -28.74 18.84
N GLN A 315 -17.61 -27.67 18.24
CA GLN A 315 -17.45 -26.29 18.66
C GLN A 315 -16.00 -25.78 18.66
N GLY A 316 -15.21 -26.11 17.64
CA GLY A 316 -13.83 -25.62 17.54
C GLY A 316 -13.24 -25.61 16.14
N TRP A 317 -12.10 -24.94 16.01
CA TRP A 317 -11.32 -24.91 14.78
C TRP A 317 -10.55 -26.21 14.59
N ARG A 318 -10.45 -26.67 13.35
CA ARG A 318 -9.63 -27.83 12.97
C ARG A 318 -9.07 -27.70 11.56
N LYS A 319 -8.01 -28.46 11.29
CA LYS A 319 -7.49 -28.68 9.95
C LYS A 319 -8.49 -29.52 9.15
N PRO A 320 -8.94 -29.07 7.97
CA PRO A 320 -9.82 -29.87 7.13
C PRO A 320 -9.09 -31.09 6.55
N HIS A 321 -9.81 -32.20 6.40
CA HIS A 321 -9.26 -33.39 5.74
C HIS A 321 -9.22 -33.18 4.22
N GLY A 322 -8.04 -33.38 3.63
CA GLY A 322 -7.82 -33.25 2.18
C GLY A 322 -6.82 -32.15 1.86
N SER A 323 -6.61 -31.90 0.56
CA SER A 323 -5.68 -30.86 0.11
C SER A 323 -6.37 -29.50 0.03
N ILE A 324 -5.76 -28.47 0.61
CA ILE A 324 -6.17 -27.08 0.44
C ILE A 324 -5.41 -26.50 -0.76
N GLY A 325 -6.14 -26.13 -1.81
CA GLY A 325 -5.59 -25.45 -2.98
C GLY A 325 -5.28 -23.99 -2.68
N VAL A 326 -4.31 -23.43 -3.40
CA VAL A 326 -3.94 -22.02 -3.36
C VAL A 326 -3.97 -21.48 -4.79
N THR A 327 -4.59 -20.33 -4.98
CA THR A 327 -4.50 -19.55 -6.21
C THR A 327 -3.96 -18.17 -5.89
N VAL A 328 -2.96 -17.72 -6.65
CA VAL A 328 -2.54 -16.31 -6.68
C VAL A 328 -2.92 -15.74 -8.04
N GLY A 329 -3.63 -14.61 -8.04
CA GLY A 329 -4.20 -14.03 -9.25
C GLY A 329 -4.43 -12.52 -9.12
N ARG A 330 -5.07 -11.96 -10.15
CA ARG A 330 -5.42 -10.53 -10.21
C ARG A 330 -6.85 -10.23 -9.77
N SER A 331 -7.70 -11.25 -9.67
CA SER A 331 -9.09 -11.16 -9.19
C SER A 331 -9.55 -12.53 -8.69
N SER A 332 -10.80 -12.62 -8.21
CA SER A 332 -11.39 -13.92 -7.83
C SER A 332 -11.48 -14.91 -9.00
N ARG A 333 -11.52 -14.43 -10.25
CA ARG A 333 -11.64 -15.27 -11.46
C ARG A 333 -10.41 -15.25 -12.37
N ASP A 334 -9.47 -14.33 -12.15
CA ASP A 334 -8.22 -14.26 -12.91
C ASP A 334 -7.03 -14.86 -12.14
N GLY A 335 -7.10 -16.18 -11.91
CA GLY A 335 -6.01 -16.96 -11.32
C GLY A 335 -4.80 -17.07 -12.26
N LYS A 336 -3.60 -16.77 -11.75
CA LYS A 336 -2.35 -16.82 -12.54
C LYS A 336 -1.44 -17.96 -12.14
N LEU A 337 -1.34 -18.21 -10.84
CA LEU A 337 -0.49 -19.26 -10.26
C LEU A 337 -1.33 -20.16 -9.35
N TYR A 338 -1.04 -21.45 -9.40
CA TYR A 338 -1.79 -22.47 -8.67
C TYR A 338 -0.83 -23.36 -7.87
N GLY A 339 -1.20 -23.62 -6.62
CA GLY A 339 -0.41 -24.42 -5.69
C GLY A 339 -1.31 -25.11 -4.67
N LYS A 340 -0.68 -25.67 -3.63
CA LYS A 340 -1.38 -26.31 -2.51
C LYS A 340 -0.63 -26.02 -1.23
N ILE A 341 -1.36 -25.95 -0.12
CA ILE A 341 -0.75 -25.89 1.20
C ILE A 341 0.03 -27.20 1.43
N PRO A 342 1.32 -27.13 1.81
CA PRO A 342 2.10 -28.33 2.10
C PRO A 342 1.54 -29.03 3.34
N SER A 343 1.50 -30.36 3.27
CA SER A 343 0.95 -31.26 4.29
C SER A 343 1.59 -31.09 5.66
#